data_AF-A0A841DG07-F1
#
_entry.id   AF-A0A841DG07-F1
#
_cell.length_a   1.000
_cell.length_b   1.000
_cell.length_c   1.000
_cell.angle_alpha   90.00
_cell.angle_beta   90.00
_cell.angle_gamma   90.00
#
_symmetry.space_group_name_H-M   'P 1'
#
loop_
_entity.id
_entity.type
_entity.pdbx_description
1 polymer ?
#
loop_
_entity_poly.entity_id
_entity_poly.type
_entity_poly.pdbx_seq_one_letter_code
_entity_poly.pdbx_strand_id
1 'polypeptide(L)' 'MPLGVALGVTDITVRRYAERDAPVTHWTEFPRGGNFLPAEQPELFAGDVRAFFRDRK' A
#
# COMPACT_ATOMS: atom_id res chain seq x y z
N MET A 1 -9.49 12.28 -5.96
CA MET A 1 -8.08 11.85 -6.07
C MET A 1 -7.99 10.42 -5.56
N PRO A 2 -7.46 9.45 -6.32
CA PRO A 2 -7.33 8.07 -5.87
C PRO A 2 -6.22 7.94 -4.81
N LEU A 3 -6.49 7.20 -3.73
CA LEU A 3 -5.49 6.86 -2.70
C LEU A 3 -5.17 5.36 -2.74
N GLY A 4 -3.88 5.02 -2.60
CA GLY A 4 -3.41 3.67 -2.37
C GLY A 4 -2.74 3.54 -1.00
N VAL A 5 -2.89 2.38 -0.36
CA VAL A 5 -2.29 2.06 0.95
C VAL A 5 -1.52 0.75 0.85
N ALA A 6 -0.28 0.77 1.31
CA ALA A 6 0.67 -0.35 1.29
C ALA A 6 1.14 -0.63 2.72
N LEU A 7 0.87 -1.83 3.23
CA LEU A 7 1.10 -2.19 4.63
C LEU A 7 2.21 -3.24 4.76
N GLY A 8 3.23 -2.93 5.54
CA GLY A 8 4.21 -3.91 6.02
C GLY A 8 3.63 -4.79 7.14
N VAL A 9 4.36 -5.84 7.51
CA VAL A 9 3.93 -6.83 8.53
C VAL A 9 3.76 -6.20 9.91
N THR A 10 4.45 -5.10 10.18
CA THR A 10 4.39 -4.37 11.45
C THR A 10 3.31 -3.29 11.49
N ASP A 11 2.57 -3.10 10.39
CA ASP A 11 1.55 -2.05 10.31
C ASP A 11 0.25 -2.46 11.03
N ILE A 12 -0.40 -1.50 11.66
CA ILE A 12 -1.64 -1.67 12.43
C ILE A 12 -2.83 -0.96 11.79
N THR A 13 -2.65 -0.41 10.59
CA THR A 13 -3.68 0.35 9.88
C THR A 13 -4.85 -0.56 9.51
N VAL A 14 -6.05 -0.19 9.95
CA VAL A 14 -7.28 -0.92 9.63
C VAL A 14 -7.99 -0.27 8.45
N ARG A 15 -8.26 -1.05 7.41
CA ARG A 15 -8.87 -0.59 6.14
C ARG A 15 -10.12 0.26 6.33
N ARG A 16 -11.02 -0.15 7.24
CA ARG A 16 -12.27 0.58 7.54
C ARG A 16 -12.04 2.02 7.98
N TYR A 17 -10.96 2.31 8.72
CA TYR A 17 -10.66 3.67 9.15
C TYR A 17 -10.05 4.49 8.00
N ALA A 18 -9.18 3.88 7.18
CA ALA A 18 -8.64 4.54 5.99
C ALA A 18 -9.75 4.91 4.98
N GLU A 19 -10.70 4.00 4.74
CA GLU A 19 -11.84 4.22 3.84
C GLU A 19 -12.87 5.23 4.37
N ARG A 20 -12.94 5.42 5.70
CA ARG A 20 -13.76 6.48 6.31
C ARG A 20 -13.22 7.87 5.96
N ASP A 21 -11.89 8.00 5.93
CA ASP A 21 -11.21 9.31 5.82
C ASP A 21 -10.83 9.65 4.37
N ALA A 22 -10.71 8.65 3.48
CA ALA A 22 -10.34 8.86 2.08
C ALA A 22 -10.88 7.76 1.13
N PRO A 23 -11.05 8.07 -0.18
CA PRO A 23 -11.41 7.09 -1.19
C PRO A 23 -10.23 6.18 -1.53
N VAL A 24 -9.98 5.19 -0.66
CA VAL A 24 -8.97 4.14 -0.88
C VAL A 24 -9.42 3.26 -2.05
N THR A 25 -8.61 3.24 -3.10
CA THR A 25 -8.90 2.52 -4.35
C THR A 25 -7.84 1.47 -4.67
N HIS A 26 -6.88 1.27 -3.77
CA HIS A 26 -5.82 0.27 -3.84
C HIS A 26 -5.35 -0.05 -2.42
N TRP A 27 -5.28 -1.33 -2.07
CA TRP A 27 -4.95 -1.80 -0.72
C TRP A 27 -4.10 -3.06 -0.83
N THR A 28 -2.88 -3.00 -0.30
CA THR A 28 -1.93 -4.11 -0.37
C THR A 28 -1.35 -4.38 1.01
N GLU A 29 -1.43 -5.63 1.45
CA GLU A 29 -0.78 -6.15 2.65
C GLU A 29 0.37 -7.06 2.23
N PHE A 30 1.59 -6.70 2.61
CA PHE A 30 2.78 -7.44 2.21
C PHE A 30 3.10 -8.56 3.21
N PRO A 31 3.48 -9.76 2.73
CA PRO A 31 3.81 -10.88 3.63
C PRO A 31 5.18 -10.74 4.33
N ARG A 32 5.96 -9.71 4.00
CA ARG A 32 7.30 -9.44 4.54
C ARG A 32 7.68 -7.96 4.38
N GLY A 33 8.62 -7.49 5.22
CA GLY A 33 9.01 -6.08 5.34
C GLY A 33 8.21 -5.34 6.41
N GLY A 34 8.85 -4.40 7.10
CA GLY A 34 8.27 -3.63 8.20
C GLY A 34 8.07 -2.15 7.86
N ASN A 35 8.35 -1.29 8.84
CA ASN A 35 8.11 0.15 8.75
C ASN A 35 8.92 0.83 7.63
N PHE A 36 10.06 0.26 7.24
CA PHE A 36 10.89 0.77 6.15
C PHE A 36 10.68 -0.04 4.88
N LEU A 37 9.43 -0.45 4.60
CA LEU A 37 9.04 -1.30 3.46
C LEU A 37 9.73 -0.93 2.13
N PRO A 38 9.87 0.35 1.73
CA PRO A 38 10.58 0.70 0.49
C PRO A 38 12.06 0.33 0.48
N ALA A 39 12.72 0.33 1.65
CA ALA A 39 14.13 -0.04 1.81
C ALA A 39 14.31 -1.54 2.08
N GLU A 40 13.39 -2.16 2.82
CA GLU A 40 13.45 -3.57 3.19
C GLU A 40 13.01 -4.50 2.04
N GLN A 41 12.06 -4.06 1.22
CA GLN A 41 11.46 -4.83 0.12
C GLN A 41 11.29 -3.96 -1.14
N PRO A 42 12.39 -3.43 -1.72
CA PRO A 42 12.31 -2.44 -2.79
C PRO A 42 11.57 -2.95 -4.03
N GLU A 43 11.75 -4.22 -4.41
CA GLU A 43 11.08 -4.79 -5.58
C GLU A 43 9.58 -4.96 -5.36
N LEU A 44 9.16 -5.42 -4.17
CA LEU A 44 7.75 -5.59 -3.83
C LEU A 44 7.04 -4.23 -3.78
N PHE A 45 7.65 -3.25 -3.10
CA PHE A 45 7.11 -1.90 -3.02
C PHE A 45 7.02 -1.25 -4.40
N ALA A 46 8.09 -1.29 -5.19
CA ALA A 46 8.08 -0.71 -6.54
C ALA A 46 7.09 -1.42 -7.48
N GLY A 47 6.90 -2.73 -7.31
CA GLY A 47 5.89 -3.51 -8.04
C GLY A 47 4.47 -3.01 -7.77
N ASP A 48 4.15 -2.78 -6.50
CA ASP A 48 2.84 -2.29 -6.07
C ASP A 48 2.56 -0.85 -6.52
N VAL A 49 3.55 0.05 -6.40
CA VAL A 49 3.45 1.41 -6.94
C VAL A 49 3.15 1.38 -8.45
N ARG A 50 3.86 0.53 -9.22
CA ARG A 50 3.58 0.38 -10.65
C ARG A 50 2.19 -0.19 -10.91
N ALA A 51 1.71 -1.15 -10.10
CA ALA A 51 0.36 -1.69 -10.22
C ALA A 51 -0.69 -0.60 -10.01
N PHE A 52 -0.54 0.22 -8.96
CA PHE A 52 -1.44 1.34 -8.67
C PHE A 52 -1.61 2.29 -9.87
N PHE A 53 -0.52 2.64 -10.54
CA PHE A 53 -0.60 3.58 -11.69
C PHE A 53 -0.97 2.91 -13.02
N ARG A 54 -0.86 1.59 -13.15
CA ARG A 54 -1.12 0.87 -14.41
C ARG A 54 -2.58 0.95 -14.84
N ASP A 55 -3.49 0.83 -13.88
CA ASP A 55 -4.94 0.80 -14.14
C ASP A 55 -5.56 2.21 -14.20
N ARG A 56 -4.74 3.27 -14.13
CA ARG A 56 -5.17 4.67 -13.99
C ARG A 56 -4.66 5.58 -15.13
N LYS A 57 -4.55 5.04 -16.34
CA LYS A 57 -4.32 5.85 -17.55
C LYS A 57 -5.46 6.81 -17.84
#